data_AF-A0A351QCC3-F1
#
_entry.id   AF-A0A351QCC3-F1
#
_cell.length_a   1.000
_cell.length_b   1.000
_cell.length_c   1.000
_cell.angle_alpha   90.00
_cell.angle_beta   90.00
_cell.angle_gamma   90.00
#
_symmetry.space_group_name_H-M   'P 1'
#
loop_
_entity.id
_entity.type
_entity.pdbx_description
1 polymer ?
#
loop_
_entity_poly.entity_id
_entity_poly.type
_entity_poly.pdbx_seq_one_letter_code
_entity_poly.pdbx_strand_id
1 'polypeptide(L)'
;MSNYPFQNIEIKWQKYWEENKTFRVEEDKSFPKEKRRYILDMFPYPSGAGLHVGHPEGYTATDIYSRYLRMNGYNVLHPMGYDSFGLPAENYAIKTGTHPSITTNANIANFTRQIKALGFSYDWDRCVSTCDPEYYKWTQW
;
A
#
# COMPACT_ATOMS: atom_id res chain seq x y z
N MET A 1 -34.42 1.65 -13.96
CA MET A 1 -33.49 2.34 -13.04
C MET A 1 -32.16 2.49 -13.78
N SER A 2 -31.61 3.70 -13.86
CA SER A 2 -30.27 3.89 -14.42
C SER A 2 -29.25 3.27 -13.46
N ASN A 3 -28.39 2.36 -13.95
CA ASN A 3 -27.34 1.76 -13.14
C ASN A 3 -26.24 2.80 -12.84
N TYR A 4 -25.77 2.85 -11.58
CA TYR A 4 -24.58 3.62 -11.20
C TYR A 4 -23.34 2.96 -11.82
N PRO A 5 -22.57 3.64 -12.71
CA PRO A 5 -21.49 3.01 -13.46
C PRO A 5 -20.17 2.96 -12.66
N PHE A 6 -20.17 2.27 -11.52
CA PHE A 6 -19.03 2.21 -10.59
C PHE A 6 -17.72 1.78 -11.26
N GLN A 7 -17.77 0.78 -12.16
CA GLN A 7 -16.59 0.30 -12.89
C GLN A 7 -15.86 1.41 -13.66
N ASN A 8 -16.62 2.30 -14.30
CA ASN A 8 -16.03 3.41 -15.06
C ASN A 8 -15.53 4.52 -14.13
N ILE A 9 -16.24 4.77 -13.03
CA ILE A 9 -15.93 5.84 -12.09
C ILE A 9 -14.67 5.51 -11.28
N GLU A 10 -14.57 4.29 -10.76
CA GLU A 10 -13.44 3.82 -9.96
C GLU A 10 -12.14 3.87 -10.77
N ILE A 11 -12.13 3.28 -11.96
CA ILE A 11 -10.96 3.27 -12.86
C ILE A 11 -10.53 4.70 -13.21
N LYS A 12 -11.49 5.58 -13.52
CA LYS A 12 -11.21 6.98 -13.85
C LYS A 12 -10.47 7.69 -12.72
N TRP A 13 -10.96 7.58 -11.48
CA TRP A 13 -10.40 8.31 -10.35
C TRP A 13 -9.10 7.69 -9.84
N GLN A 14 -8.98 6.37 -9.83
CA GLN A 14 -7.74 5.67 -9.49
C GLN A 14 -6.60 6.09 -10.43
N LYS A 15 -6.88 6.11 -11.75
CA LYS A 15 -5.94 6.59 -12.77
C LYS A 15 -5.55 8.06 -12.54
N TYR A 16 -6.53 8.92 -12.30
CA TYR A 16 -6.28 10.34 -12.01
C TYR A 16 -5.35 10.51 -10.80
N TRP A 17 -5.60 9.81 -9.69
CA TRP A 17 -4.79 9.95 -8.48
C TRP A 17 -3.36 9.46 -8.67
N GLU A 18 -3.17 8.37 -9.42
CA GLU A 18 -1.86 7.83 -9.78
C GLU A 18 -1.07 8.83 -10.65
N GLU A 19 -1.66 9.30 -11.75
CA GLU A 19 -1.01 10.22 -12.70
C GLU A 19 -0.65 11.56 -12.05
N ASN A 20 -1.52 12.07 -11.17
CA ASN A 20 -1.33 13.35 -10.50
C ASN A 20 -0.58 13.22 -9.17
N LYS A 21 -0.12 12.03 -8.79
CA LYS A 21 0.53 11.76 -7.50
C LYS A 21 -0.24 12.38 -6.32
N THR A 22 -1.58 12.27 -6.34
CA THR A 22 -2.49 13.05 -5.47
C THR A 22 -2.22 12.85 -3.97
N PHE A 23 -1.69 11.69 -3.58
CA PHE A 23 -1.44 11.35 -2.18
C PHE A 23 0.03 11.40 -1.78
N ARG A 24 0.93 11.78 -2.71
CA ARG A 24 2.35 11.95 -2.45
C ARG A 24 2.56 13.04 -1.40
N VAL A 25 3.45 12.76 -0.45
CA VAL A 25 3.81 13.72 0.59
C VAL A 25 5.29 14.06 0.56
N GLU A 26 5.60 15.33 0.77
CA GLU A 26 6.95 15.82 0.97
C GLU A 26 7.12 16.37 2.39
N GLU A 27 8.36 16.40 2.87
CA GLU A 27 8.77 17.02 4.12
C GLU A 27 8.72 18.56 4.05
N ASP A 28 7.55 19.11 3.72
CA ASP A 28 7.33 20.54 3.59
C ASP A 28 7.37 21.23 4.96
N LYS A 29 8.32 22.17 5.10
CA LYS A 29 8.54 22.94 6.33
C LYS A 29 7.46 23.99 6.57
N SER A 30 6.68 24.35 5.55
CA SER A 30 5.58 25.33 5.65
C SER A 30 4.46 24.85 6.57
N PHE A 31 4.26 23.53 6.67
CA PHE A 31 3.28 22.94 7.56
C PHE A 31 3.76 22.98 9.02
N PRO A 32 2.97 23.56 9.94
CA PRO A 32 3.23 23.47 11.38
C PRO A 32 3.36 22.01 11.85
N LYS A 33 4.18 21.74 12.87
CA LYS A 33 4.47 20.36 13.34
C LYS A 33 3.19 19.63 13.76
N GLU A 34 2.28 20.33 14.41
CA GLU A 34 0.98 19.83 14.85
C GLU A 34 0.02 19.50 13.70
N LYS A 35 0.32 19.96 12.47
CA LYS A 35 -0.41 19.62 11.24
C LYS A 35 0.28 18.56 10.38
N ARG A 36 1.34 17.93 10.87
CA ARG A 36 1.97 16.77 10.23
C ARG A 36 1.43 15.50 10.86
N ARG A 37 1.00 14.54 10.04
CA ARG A 37 0.43 13.27 10.52
C ARG A 37 1.06 12.12 9.77
N TYR A 38 1.39 11.08 10.52
CA TYR A 38 1.78 9.79 9.98
C TYR A 38 0.70 8.79 10.41
N ILE A 39 -0.07 8.32 9.44
CA ILE A 39 -1.09 7.28 9.60
C ILE A 39 -0.52 6.00 9.00
N LEU A 40 -0.52 4.91 9.77
CA LEU A 40 0.18 3.68 9.39
C LEU A 40 -0.74 2.48 9.50
N ASP A 41 -0.78 1.71 8.42
CA ASP A 41 -1.32 0.36 8.41
C ASP A 41 -0.21 -0.66 8.69
N MET A 42 -0.56 -1.75 9.36
CA MET A 42 0.33 -2.92 9.33
C MET A 42 0.34 -3.47 7.90
N PHE A 43 1.48 -3.27 7.22
CA PHE A 43 1.71 -3.74 5.86
C PHE A 43 1.60 -5.27 5.73
N PRO A 44 1.07 -5.79 4.61
CA PRO A 44 0.73 -7.21 4.49
C PRO A 44 1.94 -8.10 4.21
N TYR A 45 1.81 -9.37 4.60
CA TYR A 45 2.69 -10.45 4.13
C TYR A 45 2.27 -10.88 2.71
N PRO A 46 3.15 -10.80 1.69
CA PRO A 46 2.85 -11.26 0.33
C PRO A 46 3.02 -12.80 0.20
N SER A 47 2.57 -13.53 1.22
CA SER A 47 2.68 -15.00 1.31
C SER A 47 1.42 -15.74 0.85
N GLY A 48 0.29 -15.04 0.77
CA GLY A 48 -0.94 -15.53 0.13
C GLY A 48 -1.00 -15.17 -1.35
N ALA A 49 -1.97 -15.75 -2.07
CA ALA A 49 -2.20 -15.42 -3.49
C ALA A 49 -2.75 -13.99 -3.69
N GLY A 50 -3.25 -13.34 -2.65
CA GLY A 50 -3.85 -12.00 -2.68
C GLY A 50 -4.40 -11.58 -1.32
N LEU A 51 -5.00 -10.39 -1.26
CA LEU A 51 -5.74 -9.91 -0.10
C LEU A 51 -6.93 -10.82 0.23
N HIS A 52 -7.10 -11.17 1.50
CA HIS A 52 -8.41 -11.56 2.06
C HIS A 52 -9.19 -10.33 2.54
N VAL A 53 -10.52 -10.47 2.72
CA VAL A 53 -11.44 -9.39 3.10
C VAL A 53 -11.17 -8.75 4.46
N GLY A 54 -10.38 -9.40 5.34
CA GLY A 54 -9.90 -8.77 6.58
C GLY A 54 -8.86 -7.66 6.38
N HIS A 55 -8.05 -7.66 5.31
CA HIS A 55 -7.05 -6.60 5.13
C HIS A 55 -7.70 -5.22 4.89
N PRO A 56 -8.70 -5.10 3.99
CA PRO A 56 -9.35 -3.83 3.74
C PRO A 56 -10.07 -3.23 4.96
N GLU A 57 -10.42 -4.02 5.99
CA GLU A 57 -11.11 -3.50 7.19
C GLU A 57 -10.27 -2.42 7.88
N GLY A 58 -9.05 -2.76 8.29
CA GLY A 58 -8.12 -1.80 8.92
C GLY A 58 -7.70 -0.69 7.95
N TYR A 59 -7.39 -1.05 6.70
CA TYR A 59 -6.90 -0.11 5.70
C TYR A 59 -7.96 0.94 5.32
N THR A 60 -9.25 0.57 5.35
CA THR A 60 -10.35 1.51 5.13
C THR A 60 -10.48 2.49 6.30
N ALA A 61 -10.33 2.02 7.53
CA ALA A 61 -10.42 2.89 8.71
C ALA A 61 -9.33 3.98 8.70
N THR A 62 -8.10 3.59 8.42
CA THR A 62 -6.98 4.54 8.29
C THR A 62 -7.13 5.43 7.07
N ASP A 63 -7.60 4.92 5.93
CA ASP A 63 -7.86 5.72 4.72
C ASP A 63 -8.90 6.82 4.95
N ILE A 64 -10.01 6.50 5.63
CA ILE A 64 -11.03 7.48 6.03
C ILE A 64 -10.39 8.61 6.84
N TYR A 65 -9.60 8.26 7.86
CA TYR A 65 -8.96 9.24 8.72
C TYR A 65 -7.89 10.06 7.97
N SER A 66 -7.08 9.42 7.13
CA SER A 66 -6.08 10.07 6.27
C SER A 66 -6.73 11.10 5.33
N ARG A 67 -7.83 10.72 4.66
CA ARG A 67 -8.58 11.63 3.77
C ARG A 67 -9.23 12.78 4.55
N TYR A 68 -9.85 12.49 5.70
CA TYR A 68 -10.39 13.50 6.60
C TYR A 68 -9.32 14.53 7.01
N LEU A 69 -8.14 14.08 7.43
CA LEU A 69 -7.05 14.96 7.83
C LEU A 69 -6.55 15.82 6.65
N ARG A 70 -6.36 15.24 5.45
CA ARG A 70 -5.98 16.02 4.26
C ARG A 70 -6.99 17.11 3.94
N MET A 71 -8.30 16.82 4.03
CA MET A 71 -9.36 17.81 3.84
C MET A 71 -9.36 18.91 4.91
N ASN A 72 -8.80 18.65 6.09
CA ASN A 72 -8.60 19.63 7.17
C ASN A 72 -7.23 20.35 7.10
N GLY A 73 -6.52 20.24 5.98
CA GLY A 73 -5.26 20.94 5.74
C GLY A 73 -4.07 20.37 6.50
N TYR A 74 -4.09 19.07 6.83
CA TYR A 74 -2.92 18.37 7.37
C TYR A 74 -2.03 17.86 6.24
N ASN A 75 -0.71 17.83 6.50
CA ASN A 75 0.24 17.12 5.67
C ASN A 75 0.33 15.66 6.16
N VAL A 76 -0.19 14.72 5.36
CA VAL A 76 -0.43 13.34 5.78
C VAL A 76 0.47 12.37 5.03
N LEU A 77 1.36 11.71 5.76
CA LEU A 77 2.05 10.50 5.34
C LEU A 77 1.17 9.29 5.65
N HIS A 78 0.74 8.59 4.59
CA HIS A 78 0.05 7.31 4.68
C HIS A 78 0.74 6.36 3.69
N PRO A 79 1.76 5.60 4.13
CA PRO A 79 2.54 4.74 3.25
C PRO A 79 1.98 3.33 3.23
N MET A 80 2.49 2.53 2.29
CA MET A 80 2.27 1.09 2.23
C MET A 80 3.60 0.38 2.01
N GLY A 81 3.66 -0.92 2.24
CA GLY A 81 4.82 -1.74 1.90
C GLY A 81 4.46 -3.21 1.91
N TYR A 82 5.47 -4.06 1.97
CA TYR A 82 5.31 -5.51 2.00
C TYR A 82 6.30 -6.14 2.98
N ASP A 83 5.77 -6.88 3.95
CA ASP A 83 6.58 -7.70 4.86
C ASP A 83 6.92 -9.03 4.18
N SER A 84 7.99 -9.00 3.39
CA SER A 84 8.26 -9.94 2.30
C SER A 84 9.32 -11.02 2.58
N PHE A 85 9.81 -11.12 3.81
CA PHE A 85 10.61 -12.26 4.27
C PHE A 85 9.76 -13.30 5.02
N GLY A 86 10.37 -14.44 5.34
CA GLY A 86 9.85 -15.37 6.34
C GLY A 86 9.40 -16.75 5.81
N LEU A 87 9.10 -17.63 6.77
CA LEU A 87 8.73 -19.03 6.55
C LEU A 87 7.54 -19.24 5.60
N PRO A 88 6.52 -18.37 5.53
CA PRO A 88 5.41 -18.58 4.60
C PRO A 88 5.85 -18.62 3.13
N ALA A 89 6.78 -17.74 2.73
CA ALA A 89 7.31 -17.71 1.36
C ALA A 89 8.15 -18.96 1.06
N GLU A 90 8.97 -19.40 2.03
CA GLU A 90 9.78 -20.61 1.91
C GLU A 90 8.92 -21.88 1.83
N ASN A 91 7.91 -22.02 2.68
CA ASN A 91 6.99 -23.15 2.64
C ASN A 91 6.21 -23.23 1.33
N TYR A 92 5.82 -22.08 0.76
CA TYR A 92 5.16 -22.04 -0.54
C TYR A 92 6.11 -22.47 -1.67
N ALA A 93 7.36 -22.00 -1.63
CA ALA A 93 8.41 -22.39 -2.55
C ALA A 93 8.67 -23.91 -2.54
N ILE A 94 8.79 -24.52 -1.35
CA ILE A 94 8.98 -25.97 -1.20
C ILE A 94 7.82 -26.75 -1.82
N LYS A 95 6.57 -26.33 -1.59
CA LYS A 95 5.38 -27.03 -2.12
C LYS A 95 5.23 -26.91 -3.63
N THR A 96 5.65 -25.78 -4.21
CA THR A 96 5.44 -25.47 -5.63
C THR A 96 6.68 -25.70 -6.51
N GLY A 97 7.84 -25.97 -5.90
CA GLY A 97 9.11 -26.07 -6.61
C GLY A 97 9.59 -24.76 -7.23
N THR A 98 9.06 -23.61 -6.78
CA THR A 98 9.39 -22.27 -7.33
C THR A 98 10.26 -21.49 -6.36
N HIS A 99 11.26 -20.76 -6.86
CA HIS A 99 12.12 -19.95 -6.00
C HIS A 99 11.33 -18.86 -5.24
N PRO A 100 11.53 -18.65 -3.92
CA PRO A 100 10.73 -17.74 -3.10
C PRO A 100 10.66 -16.31 -3.66
N SER A 101 11.76 -15.78 -4.21
CA SER A 101 11.79 -14.42 -4.77
C SER A 101 10.80 -14.24 -5.93
N ILE A 102 10.62 -15.26 -6.77
CA ILE A 102 9.70 -15.22 -7.91
C ILE A 102 8.26 -15.11 -7.40
N THR A 103 7.91 -15.97 -6.44
CA THR A 103 6.55 -16.02 -5.88
C THR A 103 6.23 -14.77 -5.06
N THR A 104 7.19 -14.29 -4.26
CA THR A 104 7.04 -13.05 -3.48
C THR A 104 6.81 -11.85 -4.39
N ASN A 105 7.60 -11.68 -5.46
CA ASN A 105 7.42 -10.56 -6.38
C ASN A 105 6.09 -10.63 -7.15
N ALA A 106 5.66 -11.82 -7.57
CA ALA A 106 4.37 -12.01 -8.21
C ALA A 106 3.20 -11.67 -7.26
N ASN A 107 3.30 -12.09 -5.99
CA ASN A 107 2.31 -11.78 -4.98
C ASN A 107 2.29 -10.28 -4.66
N ILE A 108 3.45 -9.63 -4.49
CA ILE A 108 3.55 -8.19 -4.30
C ILE A 108 2.79 -7.46 -5.42
N ALA A 109 3.06 -7.79 -6.68
CA ALA A 109 2.38 -7.16 -7.82
C ALA A 109 0.84 -7.36 -7.77
N ASN A 110 0.37 -8.55 -7.41
CA ASN A 110 -1.06 -8.80 -7.28
C ASN A 110 -1.69 -8.05 -6.09
N PHE A 111 -1.02 -7.99 -4.94
CA PHE A 111 -1.45 -7.20 -3.79
C PHE A 111 -1.50 -5.72 -4.15
N THR A 112 -0.46 -5.16 -4.79
CA THR A 112 -0.45 -3.77 -5.26
C THR A 112 -1.68 -3.49 -6.13
N ARG A 113 -1.96 -4.36 -7.11
CA ARG A 113 -3.13 -4.23 -8.00
C ARG A 113 -4.44 -4.22 -7.21
N GLN A 114 -4.60 -5.14 -6.25
CA GLN A 114 -5.82 -5.23 -5.43
C GLN A 114 -5.98 -4.02 -4.50
N ILE A 115 -4.92 -3.58 -3.83
CA ILE A 115 -4.92 -2.40 -2.95
C ILE A 115 -5.25 -1.14 -3.76
N LYS A 116 -4.65 -0.96 -4.94
CA LYS A 116 -4.96 0.17 -5.84
C LYS A 116 -6.41 0.14 -6.32
N ALA A 117 -6.95 -1.04 -6.61
CA ALA A 117 -8.35 -1.20 -7.00
C ALA A 117 -9.34 -0.84 -5.88
N LEU A 118 -8.93 -0.87 -4.61
CA LEU A 118 -9.71 -0.39 -3.48
C LEU A 118 -9.64 1.13 -3.29
N GLY A 119 -8.71 1.82 -3.97
CA GLY A 119 -8.64 3.28 -3.99
C GLY A 119 -8.09 3.92 -2.72
N PHE A 120 -7.31 3.20 -1.92
CA PHE A 120 -6.68 3.75 -0.72
C PHE A 120 -5.65 4.84 -1.04
N SER A 121 -5.55 5.82 -0.15
CA SER A 121 -4.81 7.08 -0.34
C SER A 121 -3.34 6.99 0.08
N TYR A 122 -2.67 5.96 -0.43
CA TYR A 122 -1.25 5.70 -0.14
C TYR A 122 -0.30 6.58 -0.95
N ASP A 123 0.79 6.99 -0.30
CA ASP A 123 1.98 7.49 -0.99
C ASP A 123 2.81 6.31 -1.52
N TRP A 124 2.55 5.92 -2.76
CA TRP A 124 3.23 4.81 -3.43
C TRP A 124 4.72 5.08 -3.69
N ASP A 125 5.18 6.33 -3.68
CA ASP A 125 6.60 6.67 -3.87
C ASP A 125 7.43 6.28 -2.63
N ARG A 126 6.77 6.02 -1.50
CA ARG A 126 7.39 5.55 -0.25
C ARG A 126 7.15 4.06 0.01
N CYS A 127 6.75 3.32 -1.02
CA CYS A 127 6.51 1.89 -0.89
C CYS A 127 7.82 1.11 -0.74
N VAL A 128 7.85 0.19 0.22
CA VAL A 128 9.04 -0.63 0.52
C VAL A 128 8.70 -2.11 0.54
N SER A 129 9.66 -2.95 0.18
CA SER A 129 9.61 -4.40 0.37
C SER A 129 10.79 -4.82 1.24
N THR A 130 10.52 -5.50 2.35
CA THR A 130 11.57 -5.86 3.34
C THR A 130 12.64 -6.81 2.78
N CYS A 131 12.36 -7.54 1.69
CA CYS A 131 13.29 -8.43 1.02
C CYS A 131 14.21 -7.73 0.01
N ASP A 132 14.04 -6.43 -0.22
CA ASP A 132 14.93 -5.64 -1.08
C ASP A 132 16.30 -5.43 -0.42
N PRO A 133 17.43 -5.70 -1.09
CA PRO A 133 18.77 -5.38 -0.60
C PRO A 133 18.93 -3.93 -0.13
N GLU A 134 18.27 -2.98 -0.79
CA GLU A 134 18.31 -1.57 -0.41
C GLU A 134 17.60 -1.30 0.92
N TYR A 135 16.66 -2.16 1.31
CA TYR A 135 16.01 -2.13 2.61
C TYR A 135 16.81 -2.91 3.67
N TYR A 136 17.03 -4.21 3.46
CA TYR A 136 17.58 -5.08 4.51
C TYR A 136 19.04 -4.81 4.83
N LYS A 137 19.80 -4.12 3.96
CA LYS A 137 21.17 -3.68 4.29
C LYS A 137 21.22 -2.87 5.59
N TRP A 138 20.15 -2.11 5.89
CA TRP A 138 20.02 -1.36 7.14
C TRP A 138 19.60 -2.22 8.34
N THR A 139 19.00 -3.39 8.10
CA THR A 139 18.75 -4.39 9.13
C THR A 139 20.02 -5.16 9.50
N GLN A 140 20.94 -5.32 8.54
CA GLN A 140 22.25 -5.95 8.75
C GLN A 140 23.29 -5.02 9.41
N TRP A 141 23.15 -3.71 9.19
CA TRP A 141 24.13 -2.66 9.49
C TRP A 141 24.50 -2.53 10.97
#